data_AF-A0A7Y0SI73-F1
#
_entry.id   AF-A0A7Y0SI73-F1
#
_cell.length_a   1.000
_cell.length_b   1.000
_cell.length_c   1.000
_cell.angle_alpha   90.00
_cell.angle_beta   90.00
_cell.angle_gamma   90.00
#
_symmetry.space_group_name_H-M   'P 1'
#
loop_
_entity.id
_entity.type
_entity.pdbx_description
1 polymer ?
#
loop_
_entity_poly.entity_id
_entity_poly.type
_entity_poly.pdbx_seq_one_letter_code
_entity_poly.pdbx_strand_id
1 'polypeptide(L)'
;GQQVTVPFMLTLAFSSNFAPSKIADPAFLRRLGYKIEFKPLSLTDYQALWMSLAKDYQMTLVPEFFETLSQLHRDNDVAYFPC
;
A
#
# COMPACT_ATOMS: atom_id res chain seq x y z
N GLY A 1 25.11 -27.05 -26.57
CA GLY A 1 24.75 -25.67 -26.20
C GLY A 1 25.50 -25.31 -24.94
N GLN A 2 26.12 -24.14 -24.88
CA GLN A 2 26.78 -23.64 -23.67
C GLN A 2 25.79 -22.82 -22.84
N GLN A 3 25.78 -23.06 -21.52
CA GLN A 3 25.06 -22.26 -20.56
C GLN A 3 26.06 -21.34 -19.85
N VAL A 4 25.76 -20.04 -19.80
CA VAL A 4 26.58 -19.02 -19.11
C VAL A 4 25.75 -18.42 -17.99
N THR A 5 26.33 -18.36 -16.79
CA THR A 5 25.72 -17.71 -15.62
C THR A 5 26.32 -16.31 -15.46
N VAL A 6 25.47 -15.29 -15.45
CA VAL A 6 25.88 -13.88 -15.26
C VAL A 6 25.38 -13.41 -13.88
N PRO A 7 26.24 -12.83 -13.03
CA PRO A 7 25.81 -12.31 -11.74
C PRO A 7 24.94 -11.07 -11.91
N PHE A 8 23.84 -11.00 -11.17
CA PHE A 8 22.99 -9.81 -11.06
C PHE A 8 22.54 -9.60 -9.61
N MET A 9 22.25 -8.36 -9.25
CA MET A 9 21.58 -8.03 -7.99
C MET A 9 20.09 -7.86 -8.25
N LEU A 10 19.26 -8.54 -7.45
CA LEU A 10 17.81 -8.50 -7.55
C LEU A 10 17.20 -7.99 -6.24
N THR A 11 16.43 -6.90 -6.33
CA THR A 11 15.52 -6.49 -5.27
C THR A 11 14.12 -6.94 -5.66
N LEU A 12 13.55 -7.87 -4.89
CA LEU A 12 12.26 -8.46 -5.17
C LEU A 12 11.20 -7.92 -4.19
N ALA A 13 10.13 -7.35 -4.75
CA ALA A 13 8.97 -6.88 -3.99
C ALA A 13 7.72 -7.67 -4.40
N PHE A 14 6.96 -8.11 -3.42
CA PHE A 14 5.65 -8.74 -3.61
C PHE A 14 4.58 -7.83 -3.03
N SER A 15 3.54 -7.55 -3.81
CA SER A 15 2.34 -6.86 -3.37
C SER A 15 1.14 -7.76 -3.63
N SER A 16 0.33 -8.00 -2.61
CA SER A 16 -0.86 -8.84 -2.71
C SER A 16 -1.85 -8.50 -1.62
N ASN A 17 -3.13 -8.64 -1.94
CA ASN A 17 -4.23 -8.54 -0.98
C ASN A 17 -4.45 -9.85 -0.20
N PHE A 18 -3.71 -10.92 -0.53
CA PHE A 18 -3.79 -12.19 0.17
C PHE A 18 -2.78 -12.28 1.32
N ALA A 19 -3.12 -13.05 2.35
CA ALA A 19 -2.17 -13.38 3.39
C ALA A 19 -0.94 -14.09 2.79
N PRO A 20 0.29 -13.86 3.32
CA PRO A 20 1.52 -14.43 2.77
C PRO A 20 1.47 -15.94 2.55
N SER A 21 0.81 -16.67 3.46
CA SER A 21 0.64 -18.13 3.40
C SER A 21 -0.16 -18.64 2.20
N LYS A 22 -0.94 -17.78 1.54
CA LYS A 22 -1.70 -18.11 0.33
C LYS A 22 -0.94 -17.81 -0.97
N ILE A 23 0.18 -17.09 -0.89
CA ILE A 23 0.92 -16.59 -2.05
C ILE A 23 2.08 -17.53 -2.39
N ALA A 24 2.72 -18.12 -1.39
CA ALA A 24 3.91 -18.92 -1.58
C ALA A 24 4.09 -19.98 -0.50
N ASP A 25 4.97 -20.93 -0.77
CA ASP A 25 5.33 -21.96 0.20
C ASP A 25 6.12 -21.38 1.40
N PRO A 26 6.16 -22.10 2.54
CA PRO A 26 6.85 -21.62 3.73
C PRO A 26 8.37 -21.39 3.54
N ALA A 27 9.04 -22.11 2.64
CA ALA A 27 10.47 -21.92 2.39
C ALA A 27 10.74 -20.62 1.62
N PHE A 28 9.86 -20.26 0.69
CA PHE A 28 9.89 -18.97 0.01
C PHE A 28 9.67 -17.80 0.98
N LEU A 29 8.63 -17.89 1.83
CA LEU A 29 8.29 -16.82 2.78
C LEU A 29 9.37 -16.55 3.83
N ARG A 30 10.23 -17.54 4.15
CA ARG A 30 11.39 -17.36 5.04
C ARG A 30 12.47 -16.46 4.44
N ARG A 31 12.52 -16.33 3.11
CA ARG A 31 13.49 -15.51 2.39
C ARG A 31 13.01 -14.06 2.17
N LEU A 32 11.75 -13.77 2.49
CA LEU A 32 11.22 -12.41 2.52
C LEU A 32 11.56 -11.76 3.87
N GLY A 33 12.62 -10.95 3.88
CA GLY A 33 13.13 -10.32 5.11
C GLY A 33 12.19 -9.28 5.72
N TYR A 34 11.31 -8.67 4.92
CA TYR A 34 10.36 -7.65 5.37
C TYR A 34 8.94 -8.00 4.96
N LYS A 35 8.01 -7.81 5.88
CA LYS A 35 6.57 -7.96 5.67
C LYS A 35 5.91 -6.67 6.14
N ILE A 36 5.51 -5.84 5.18
CA ILE A 36 4.83 -4.58 5.45
C ILE A 36 3.34 -4.85 5.30
N GLU A 37 2.61 -4.75 6.41
CA GLU A 37 1.15 -4.85 6.41
C GLU A 37 0.58 -3.44 6.43
N PHE A 38 -0.27 -3.12 5.46
CA PHE A 38 -1.02 -1.88 5.46
C PHE A 38 -2.28 -2.05 6.30
N LYS A 39 -2.33 -1.31 7.41
CA LYS A 39 -3.50 -1.26 8.28
C LYS A 39 -4.30 0.00 7.98
N PRO A 40 -5.62 0.01 8.27
CA PRO A 40 -6.39 1.23 8.21
C PRO A 40 -5.75 2.30 9.10
N LEU A 41 -5.69 3.53 8.57
CA LEU A 41 -5.26 4.71 9.29
C LEU A 41 -6.39 5.23 10.18
N SER A 42 -6.01 6.01 11.18
CA SER A 42 -6.98 6.87 11.85
C SER A 42 -7.50 7.94 10.86
N LEU A 43 -8.69 8.50 11.10
CA LEU A 43 -9.22 9.58 10.26
C LEU A 43 -8.23 10.76 10.19
N THR A 44 -7.59 11.10 11.31
CA THR A 44 -6.61 12.19 11.39
C THR A 44 -5.38 11.93 10.53
N ASP A 45 -4.81 10.72 10.61
CA ASP A 45 -3.63 10.36 9.81
C ASP A 45 -3.99 10.28 8.32
N TYR A 46 -5.20 9.81 8.00
CA TYR A 46 -5.70 9.76 6.64
C TYR A 46 -5.88 11.17 6.05
N GLN A 47 -6.43 12.12 6.82
CA GLN A 47 -6.53 13.51 6.39
C GLN A 47 -5.15 14.15 6.19
N ALA A 48 -4.20 13.88 7.09
CA ALA A 48 -2.83 14.36 6.97
C ALA A 48 -2.14 13.82 5.71
N LEU A 49 -2.37 12.54 5.36
CA LEU A 49 -1.86 11.93 4.13
C LEU A 49 -2.40 12.65 2.90
N TRP A 50 -3.71 12.90 2.84
CA TRP A 50 -4.33 13.66 1.74
C TRP A 50 -3.80 15.08 1.61
N MET A 51 -3.59 15.77 2.74
CA MET A 51 -2.99 17.11 2.73
C MET A 51 -1.55 17.09 2.22
N SER A 52 -0.76 16.07 2.58
CA SER A 52 0.61 15.89 2.07
C SER A 52 0.61 15.62 0.57
N LEU A 53 -0.24 14.71 0.10
CA LEU A 53 -0.38 14.39 -1.32
C LEU A 53 -0.83 15.62 -2.12
N ALA A 54 -1.86 16.34 -1.65
CA ALA A 54 -2.32 17.56 -2.31
C ALA A 54 -1.18 18.58 -2.44
N LYS A 55 -0.35 18.73 -1.42
CA LYS A 55 0.84 19.60 -1.48
C LYS A 55 1.86 19.10 -2.51
N ASP A 56 2.20 17.81 -2.50
CA ASP A 56 3.21 17.23 -3.38
C ASP A 56 2.79 17.29 -4.86
N TYR A 57 1.49 17.10 -5.12
CA TYR A 57 0.90 17.20 -6.45
C TYR A 57 0.44 18.62 -6.83
N GLN A 58 0.68 19.63 -5.97
CA GLN A 58 0.28 21.03 -6.18
C GLN A 58 -1.24 21.20 -6.45
N MET A 59 -2.05 20.40 -5.77
CA MET A 59 -3.50 20.42 -5.84
C MET A 59 -4.11 21.19 -4.66
N THR A 60 -5.25 21.83 -4.89
CA THR A 60 -6.06 22.44 -3.84
C THR A 60 -7.26 21.56 -3.55
N LEU A 61 -7.44 21.16 -2.30
CA LEU A 61 -8.64 20.45 -1.85
C LEU A 61 -9.77 21.46 -1.64
N VAL A 62 -10.96 21.12 -2.13
CA VAL A 62 -12.17 21.92 -1.89
C VAL A 62 -12.62 21.79 -0.43
N PRO A 63 -13.34 22.77 0.14
CA PRO A 63 -13.74 22.74 1.56
C PRO A 63 -14.49 21.47 1.98
N GLU A 64 -15.34 20.94 1.10
CA GLU A 64 -16.20 19.78 1.36
C GLU A 64 -15.50 18.43 1.10
N PHE A 65 -14.21 18.45 0.74
CA PHE A 65 -13.47 17.27 0.31
C PHE A 65 -13.49 16.16 1.37
N PHE A 66 -13.11 16.49 2.60
CA PHE A 66 -13.02 15.49 3.67
C PHE A 66 -14.38 15.01 4.17
N GLU A 67 -15.41 15.86 4.12
CA GLU A 67 -16.78 15.46 4.45
C GLU A 67 -17.32 14.47 3.42
N THR A 68 -17.16 14.79 2.14
CA THR A 68 -17.56 13.93 1.01
C THR A 68 -16.82 12.60 1.06
N LEU A 69 -15.50 12.63 1.25
CA LEU A 69 -14.68 11.43 1.33
C LEU A 69 -15.08 10.54 2.51
N SER A 70 -15.29 11.13 3.68
CA SER A 70 -15.73 10.39 4.86
C SER A 70 -17.12 9.76 4.66
N GLN A 71 -18.02 10.45 3.96
CA GLN A 71 -19.33 9.92 3.60
C GLN A 71 -19.21 8.70 2.68
N LEU A 72 -18.38 8.79 1.63
CA LEU A 72 -18.15 7.67 0.72
C LEU A 72 -17.58 6.44 1.43
N HIS A 73 -16.65 6.62 2.38
CA HIS A 73 -16.12 5.51 3.18
C HIS A 73 -17.20 4.84 4.04
N ARG A 74 -18.09 5.64 4.66
CA ARG A 74 -19.21 5.12 5.45
C ARG A 74 -20.22 4.37 4.58
N ASP A 75 -20.59 4.93 3.44
CA ASP A 75 -21.62 4.36 2.55
C ASP A 75 -21.18 3.04 1.93
N ASN A 76 -19.87 2.85 1.75
CA ASN A 76 -19.31 1.65 1.13
C ASN A 76 -18.70 0.67 2.15
N ASP A 77 -18.73 0.97 3.45
CA ASP A 77 -18.08 0.19 4.52
C ASP A 77 -16.59 -0.11 4.23
N VAL A 78 -15.86 0.92 3.77
CA VAL A 78 -14.43 0.82 3.43
C VAL A 78 -13.59 1.57 4.44
N ALA A 79 -12.60 0.90 5.03
CA ALA A 79 -11.68 1.51 5.99
C ALA A 79 -10.66 2.45 5.29
N TYR A 80 -10.03 3.35 6.07
CA TYR A 80 -9.09 4.35 5.57
C TYR A 80 -7.70 3.77 5.28
N PHE A 81 -7.55 3.00 4.21
CA PHE A 81 -6.24 2.49 3.81
C PHE A 81 -5.42 3.58 3.09
N PRO A 82 -4.10 3.64 3.34
CA PRO A 82 -3.21 4.46 2.51
C PRO A 82 -3.22 3.92 1.08
N CYS A 83 -3.23 4.83 0.11
CA CYS A 83 -3.15 4.50 -1.32
C CYS A 83 -1.81 3.88 -1.71
#